data_AF-A0A8J2NLN5-F1
#
_entry.id   AF-A0A8J2NLN5-F1
#
_cell.length_a   1.000
_cell.length_b   1.000
_cell.length_c   1.000
_cell.angle_alpha   90.00
_cell.angle_beta   90.00
_cell.angle_gamma   90.00
#
_symmetry.space_group_name_H-M   'P 1'
#
loop_
_entity.id
_entity.type
_entity.pdbx_description
1 polymer ?
#
loop_
_entity_poly.entity_id
_entity_poly.type
_entity_poly.pdbx_seq_one_letter_code
_entity_poly.pdbx_strand_id
1 'polypeptide(L)' 'THTRRLILRHIRNGIELPPLARDNHYDFNYQQYKRLPHEVEILPGDELILECDYDNDSDNYVVVS' A
#
# COMPACT_ATOMS: atom_id res chain seq x y z
N THR A 1 -10.43 -5.36 -13.07
CA THR A 1 -9.74 -4.52 -12.07
C THR A 1 -8.37 -5.05 -11.69
N HIS A 2 -7.32 -4.26 -11.86
CA HIS A 2 -5.98 -4.59 -11.36
C HIS A 2 -5.44 -3.44 -10.51
N THR A 3 -4.91 -3.76 -9.34
CA THR A 3 -4.14 -2.80 -8.56
C THR A 3 -2.88 -2.43 -9.35
N ARG A 4 -2.62 -1.13 -9.49
CA ARG A 4 -1.41 -0.62 -10.17
C ARG A 4 -0.38 -0.11 -9.18
N ARG A 5 -0.84 0.40 -8.04
CA ARG A 5 0.01 0.96 -7.00
C ARG A 5 -0.44 0.51 -5.62
N LEU A 6 0.53 0.18 -4.78
CA LEU A 6 0.37 -0.12 -3.36
C LEU A 6 1.28 0.77 -2.54
N ILE A 7 0.75 1.36 -1.46
CA ILE A 7 1.53 2.12 -0.49
C ILE A 7 1.12 1.68 0.92
N LEU A 8 2.10 1.28 1.73
CA LEU A 8 1.90 1.05 3.16
C LEU A 8 2.40 2.28 3.91
N ARG A 9 1.46 3.13 4.32
CA ARG A 9 1.70 4.38 5.05
C ARG A 9 1.81 4.12 6.54
N HIS A 10 2.67 4.88 7.21
CA HIS A 10 2.92 4.78 8.66
C HIS A 10 2.66 6.13 9.31
N ILE A 11 1.73 6.17 10.25
CA ILE A 11 1.32 7.38 10.95
C ILE A 11 1.62 7.18 12.43
N ARG A 12 2.26 8.16 13.06
CA ARG A 12 2.55 8.17 14.50
C ARG A 12 2.09 9.49 15.10
N ASN A 13 1.19 9.42 16.08
CA ASN A 13 0.59 10.60 16.72
C ASN A 13 -0.01 11.60 15.70
N GLY A 14 -0.67 11.08 14.67
CA GLY A 14 -1.27 11.90 13.59
C GLY A 14 -0.29 12.48 12.57
N ILE A 15 1.02 12.18 12.67
CA ILE A 15 2.04 12.62 11.71
C ILE A 15 2.43 11.46 10.80
N GLU A 16 2.40 11.68 9.49
CA GLU A 16 2.86 10.69 8.51
C GLU A 16 4.39 10.60 8.50
N LEU A 17 4.91 9.41 8.81
CA LEU A 17 6.31 9.02 8.70
C LEU A 17 6.61 8.49 7.28
N PRO A 18 7.89 8.25 6.94
CA PRO A 18 8.21 7.60 5.67
C PRO A 18 7.41 6.30 5.48
N PRO A 19 6.81 6.07 4.31
CA PRO A 19 6.02 4.87 4.06
C PRO A 19 6.90 3.63 4.18
N LEU A 20 6.37 2.58 4.80
CA LEU A 20 7.08 1.31 4.99
C LEU A 20 7.36 0.67 3.63
N ALA A 21 6.38 0.69 2.74
CA ALA A 21 6.52 0.14 1.40
C ALA A 21 5.80 1.01 0.38
N ARG A 22 6.38 1.11 -0.82
CA ARG A 22 5.77 1.73 -1.98
C ARG A 22 6.09 0.89 -3.20
N ASP A 23 5.06 0.44 -3.88
CA ASP A 23 5.14 -0.26 -5.15
C ASP A 23 4.30 0.48 -6.18
N ASN A 24 4.95 1.29 -7.03
CA ASN A 24 4.29 2.06 -8.08
C ASN A 24 4.04 1.26 -9.36
N HIS A 25 4.58 0.04 -9.45
CA HIS A 25 4.44 -0.85 -10.60
C HIS A 25 4.00 -2.21 -10.10
N TYR A 26 2.99 -2.21 -9.24
CA TYR A 26 2.48 -3.45 -8.69
C TYR A 26 1.86 -4.27 -9.83
N ASP A 27 2.31 -5.52 -9.95
CA ASP A 27 1.74 -6.51 -10.86
C ASP A 27 0.95 -7.51 -10.02
N PHE A 28 -0.38 -7.49 -10.16
CA PHE A 28 -1.26 -8.40 -9.45
C PHE A 28 -0.94 -9.89 -9.69
N ASN A 29 -0.39 -10.23 -10.87
CA ASN A 29 -0.04 -11.60 -11.23
C ASN A 29 1.31 -12.04 -10.62
N TYR A 30 2.06 -11.12 -10.01
CA TYR A 30 3.37 -11.39 -9.42
C TYR A 30 3.44 -10.87 -7.98
N GLN A 31 3.12 -11.75 -7.04
CA GLN A 31 3.11 -11.44 -5.61
C GLN A 31 4.29 -12.12 -4.91
N GLN A 32 5.22 -11.32 -4.40
CA GLN A 32 6.36 -11.81 -3.62
C GLN A 32 6.54 -11.01 -2.33
N TYR A 33 7.14 -11.64 -1.32
CA TYR A 33 7.60 -10.91 -0.15
C TYR A 33 8.69 -9.92 -0.58
N LYS A 34 8.55 -8.65 -0.20
CA LYS A 34 9.59 -7.63 -0.37
C LYS A 34 10.13 -7.28 1.01
N ARG A 35 11.43 -7.45 1.20
CA ARG A 35 12.09 -7.04 2.45
C ARG A 35 12.16 -5.53 2.49
N LEU A 36 11.88 -4.95 3.65
CA LEU A 36 12.10 -3.53 3.88
C LEU A 36 13.60 -3.21 3.75
N PRO A 37 13.97 -2.07 3.15
CA PRO A 37 15.38 -1.69 3.01
C PRO A 37 16.05 -1.45 4.36
N HIS A 38 15.26 -1.08 5.37
CA HIS A 38 15.68 -0.85 6.75
C HIS A 38 14.64 -1.41 7.71
N GLU A 39 15.08 -1.80 8.90
CA GLU A 39 14.18 -2.16 9.98
C GLU A 39 13.39 -0.93 10.44
N VAL A 40 12.10 -1.11 10.69
CA VAL A 40 11.22 -0.04 11.17
C VAL A 40 10.55 -0.50 12.46
N GLU A 41 10.68 0.32 13.49
CA GLU A 41 10.05 0.08 14.79
C GLU A 41 8.59 0.56 14.76
N ILE A 42 7.67 -0.36 15.00
CA ILE A 42 6.24 -0.08 15.15
C ILE A 42 5.91 -0.08 16.63
N LEU A 43 5.33 1.01 17.11
CA LEU A 43 4.99 1.20 18.52
C LEU A 43 3.47 1.13 18.73
N PRO A 44 3.01 0.75 19.93
CA PRO A 44 1.59 0.85 20.28
C PRO A 44 1.07 2.27 20.06
N GLY A 45 -0.05 2.39 19.33
CA GLY A 45 -0.64 3.68 18.95
C GLY A 45 -0.25 4.18 17.56
N ASP A 46 0.68 3.51 16.87
CA ASP A 46 0.91 3.77 15.46
C ASP A 46 -0.26 3.28 14.59
N GLU A 47 -0.53 4.00 13.50
CA GLU A 47 -1.52 3.61 12.50
C GLU A 47 -0.80 3.18 11.22
N LEU A 48 -1.21 2.05 10.67
CA LEU A 48 -0.74 1.53 9.39
C LEU A 48 -1.88 1.55 8.39
N ILE A 49 -1.71 2.28 7.30
CA ILE A 49 -2.76 2.45 6.28
C ILE A 49 -2.23 1.86 4.97
N LEU A 50 -2.95 0.87 4.44
CA LEU A 50 -2.71 0.33 3.11
C LEU A 50 -3.56 1.10 2.09
N GLU A 51 -2.89 1.82 1.19
CA GLU A 51 -3.50 2.55 0.08
C GLU A 51 -3.26 1.79 -1.23
N CYS A 52 -4.34 1.59 -1.99
CA CYS A 52 -4.34 0.83 -3.24
C CYS A 52 -4.97 1.67 -4.36
N ASP A 53 -4.26 1.82 -5.48
CA ASP A 53 -4.84 2.40 -6.69
C ASP A 53 -5.24 1.29 -7.65
N TYR A 54 -6.48 1.36 -8.14
CA TYR A 54 -7.04 0.39 -9.07
C TYR A 54 -7.35 1.05 -10.41
N ASP A 55 -6.95 0.40 -11.50
CA ASP A 55 -7.47 0.72 -12.84
C ASP A 55 -8.70 -0.15 -13.12
N ASN A 56 -9.81 0.49 -13.50
CA ASN A 56 -11.06 -0.16 -13.91
C ASN A 56 -11.43 0.11 -15.39
N ASP A 57 -10.41 0.28 -16.25
CA ASP A 57 -10.50 0.78 -17.64
C ASP A 57 -11.45 0.00 -18.57
N SER A 58 -12.00 -1.14 -18.13
CA SER A 58 -12.84 -2.04 -18.92
C SER A 58 -14.15 -2.48 -18.25
N ASP A 59 -14.45 -2.01 -17.04
CA ASP A 59 -15.55 -2.52 -16.23
C ASP A 59 -16.71 -1.50 -16.16
N ASN A 60 -17.89 -1.83 -16.70
CA ASN A 60 -19.11 -1.00 -16.61
C ASN A 60 -19.77 -1.01 -15.20
N TYR A 61 -19.02 -1.40 -14.18
CA TYR A 61 -19.48 -1.53 -12.80
C TYR A 61 -18.46 -0.93 -11.84
N VAL A 62 -18.97 -0.38 -10.73
CA VAL A 62 -18.13 0.13 -9.64
C VAL A 62 -17.65 -1.04 -8.81
N VAL A 63 -16.34 -1.13 -8.59
CA VAL A 63 -15.74 -2.12 -7.71
C VAL A 63 -15.43 -1.46 -6.37
N VAL A 64 -15.91 -2.08 -5.29
CA VAL A 64 -15.64 -1.68 -3.91
C VAL A 64 -14.86 -2.80 -3.25
N SER A 65 -13.66 -2.48 -2.76
CA SER A 65 -12.78 -3.36 -2.00
C SER A 65 -13.06 -3.27 -0.50
#